data_AF-A0AB39Q2A8-F1
#
_entry.id   AF-A0AB39Q2A8-F1
#
_cell.length_a   1.000
_cell.length_b   1.000
_cell.length_c   1.000
_cell.angle_alpha   90.00
_cell.angle_beta   90.00
_cell.angle_gamma   90.00
#
_symmetry.space_group_name_H-M   'P 1'
#
loop_
_entity.id
_entity.type
_entity.pdbx_description
1 polymer ?
#
loop_
_entity_poly.entity_id
_entity_poly.type
_entity_poly.pdbx_seq_one_letter_code
_entity_poly.pdbx_strand_id
1 'polypeptide(L)'
;MDRYFWNISGPKGDGLACVVCGVSFLDVRITSVAVGRNPADESEVFACKTPCAVVLAEDAERMAQEMRAAAGLDDADVPDGDPVFCVDGHFGSLLRDLRTLAGTEALLTTSDDLVTIRFLLSLTARHAETAMMRARLVLARTKAPDTKEGDG
;
A
#
# COMPACT_ATOMS: atom_id res chain seq x y z
N MET A 1 2.48 6.50 1.20
CA MET A 1 1.44 6.45 0.16
C MET A 1 0.87 7.84 0.12
N ASP A 2 1.16 8.61 -0.93
CA ASP A 2 0.69 10.00 -1.02
C ASP A 2 -0.81 9.99 -1.29
N ARG A 3 -1.58 10.65 -0.41
CA ARG A 3 -3.02 10.80 -0.58
C ARG A 3 -3.29 12.00 -1.47
N TYR A 4 -3.98 11.80 -2.58
CA TYR A 4 -4.42 12.88 -3.46
C TYR A 4 -5.86 13.27 -3.15
N PHE A 5 -6.09 14.57 -3.00
CA PHE A 5 -7.43 15.11 -2.82
C PHE A 5 -7.96 15.66 -4.14
N TRP A 6 -8.77 14.84 -4.81
CA TRP A 6 -9.42 15.19 -6.07
C TRP A 6 -10.61 16.13 -5.80
N ASN A 7 -10.81 17.12 -6.67
CA ASN A 7 -11.87 18.14 -6.59
C ASN A 7 -11.74 19.17 -5.45
N ILE A 8 -10.51 19.52 -5.07
CA ILE A 8 -10.26 20.68 -4.20
C ILE A 8 -9.63 21.80 -5.04
N SER A 9 -10.15 23.02 -4.89
CA SER A 9 -9.66 24.21 -5.59
C SER A 9 -9.65 25.44 -4.69
N GLY A 10 -8.89 26.45 -5.09
CA GLY A 10 -8.76 27.71 -4.35
C GLY A 10 -8.03 27.53 -3.03
N PRO A 11 -8.36 28.29 -1.97
CA PRO A 11 -7.59 28.32 -0.72
C PRO A 11 -7.40 26.96 -0.05
N LYS A 12 -8.34 26.03 -0.25
CA LYS A 12 -8.23 24.65 0.26
C LYS A 12 -7.21 23.82 -0.52
N GLY A 13 -7.11 24.03 -1.85
CA GLY A 13 -6.18 23.35 -2.73
C GLY A 13 -4.77 23.89 -2.56
N ASP A 14 -4.64 25.21 -2.39
CA ASP A 14 -3.36 25.89 -2.17
C ASP A 14 -2.76 25.67 -0.77
N GLY A 15 -3.39 24.84 0.07
CA GLY A 15 -2.96 24.56 1.45
C GLY A 15 -3.20 25.68 2.47
N LEU A 16 -3.92 26.74 2.09
CA LEU A 16 -4.18 27.92 2.93
C LEU A 16 -5.42 27.77 3.82
N ALA A 17 -6.28 26.80 3.55
CA ALA A 17 -7.49 26.53 4.32
C ALA A 17 -7.66 25.03 4.58
N CYS A 18 -8.35 24.69 5.67
CA CYS A 18 -8.66 23.32 6.01
C CYS A 18 -9.52 22.67 4.91
N VAL A 19 -9.07 21.53 4.38
CA VAL A 19 -9.81 20.81 3.32
C VAL A 19 -11.22 20.39 3.76
N VAL A 20 -11.40 20.08 5.05
CA VAL A 20 -12.68 19.66 5.63
C VAL A 20 -13.59 20.87 5.89
N CYS A 21 -13.26 21.70 6.89
CA CYS A 21 -14.15 22.77 7.34
C CYS A 21 -14.00 24.09 6.58
N GLY A 22 -12.96 24.26 5.76
CA GLY A 22 -12.73 25.49 4.98
C GLY A 22 -12.22 26.68 5.78
N VAL A 23 -11.87 26.50 7.06
CA VAL A 23 -11.28 27.57 7.86
C VAL A 23 -9.93 27.96 7.28
N SER A 24 -9.75 29.27 7.05
CA SER A 24 -8.49 29.88 6.62
C SER A 24 -7.48 29.88 7.76
N PHE A 25 -6.29 29.34 7.49
CA PHE A 25 -5.18 29.33 8.45
C PHE A 25 -4.50 30.71 8.56
N LEU A 26 -4.78 31.62 7.62
CA LEU A 26 -4.30 33.00 7.66
C LEU A 26 -5.12 33.84 8.64
N ASP A 27 -6.42 33.57 8.74
CA ASP A 27 -7.34 34.35 9.59
C ASP A 27 -7.44 33.81 11.02
N VAL A 28 -7.23 32.50 11.19
CA VAL A 28 -7.36 31.83 12.49
C VAL A 28 -6.11 31.01 12.80
N ARG A 29 -5.48 31.29 13.95
CA ARG A 29 -4.33 30.50 14.46
C ARG A 29 -4.78 29.15 14.99
N ILE A 30 -4.93 28.18 14.08
CA ILE A 30 -5.20 26.78 14.39
C ILE A 30 -3.97 25.95 14.01
N THR A 31 -3.66 24.93 14.81
CA THR A 31 -2.64 23.94 14.45
C THR A 31 -3.15 23.09 13.28
N SER A 32 -2.44 23.11 12.17
CA SER A 32 -2.74 22.32 10.98
C SER A 32 -1.76 21.16 10.82
N VAL A 33 -2.20 20.13 10.09
CA VAL A 33 -1.39 18.94 9.73
C VAL A 33 -1.56 18.67 8.24
N ALA A 34 -0.47 18.33 7.56
CA ALA A 34 -0.51 17.92 6.16
C ALA A 34 -1.21 16.56 6.04
N VAL A 35 -2.22 16.48 5.18
CA VAL A 35 -3.06 15.28 5.01
C VAL A 35 -2.95 14.65 3.61
N GLY A 36 -2.34 15.36 2.66
CA GLY A 36 -2.19 14.87 1.30
C GLY A 36 -1.67 15.94 0.34
N ARG A 37 -1.88 15.72 -0.96
CA ARG A 37 -1.52 16.65 -2.03
C ARG A 37 -2.68 16.93 -2.98
N ASN A 38 -2.67 18.11 -3.57
CA ASN A 38 -3.53 18.44 -4.69
C ASN A 38 -2.94 17.83 -5.99
N PRO A 39 -3.71 17.04 -6.75
CA PRO A 39 -3.20 16.40 -7.97
C PRO A 39 -2.94 17.38 -9.13
N ALA A 40 -3.47 18.60 -9.10
CA ALA A 40 -3.31 19.57 -10.18
C ALA A 40 -1.91 20.22 -10.20
N ASP A 41 -1.33 20.45 -9.02
CA ASP A 41 -0.12 21.24 -8.83
C ASP A 41 0.85 20.63 -7.79
N GLU A 42 0.53 19.44 -7.27
CA GLU A 42 1.26 18.72 -6.22
C GLU A 42 1.43 19.48 -4.89
N SER A 43 0.67 20.56 -4.68
CA SER A 43 0.74 21.33 -3.45
C SER A 43 0.25 20.51 -2.24
N GLU A 44 0.88 20.71 -1.08
CA GLU A 44 0.45 20.05 0.15
C GLU A 44 -0.87 20.63 0.64
N VAL A 45 -1.83 19.75 0.95
CA VAL A 45 -3.11 20.13 1.52
C VAL A 45 -3.17 19.82 3.01
N PHE A 46 -3.82 20.71 3.76
CA PHE A 46 -3.80 20.72 5.21
C PHE A 46 -5.21 20.58 5.81
N ALA A 47 -5.28 20.00 7.01
CA ALA A 47 -6.48 19.95 7.83
C ALA A 47 -6.20 20.46 9.24
N CYS A 48 -7.22 20.96 9.94
CA CYS A 48 -7.12 21.26 11.37
C CYS A 48 -6.75 19.99 12.14
N LYS A 49 -5.75 20.09 13.03
CA LYS A 49 -5.26 18.96 13.82
C LYS A 49 -6.39 18.25 14.57
N THR A 50 -7.31 19.02 15.13
CA THR A 50 -8.55 18.52 15.74
C THR A 50 -9.70 19.49 15.43
N PRO A 51 -10.92 19.00 15.10
CA PRO A 51 -11.30 17.59 14.90
C PRO A 51 -11.06 17.07 13.47
N CYS A 52 -10.75 17.93 12.50
CA CYS A 52 -10.81 17.58 11.07
C CYS A 52 -9.86 16.46 10.63
N ALA A 53 -8.62 16.44 11.12
CA ALA A 53 -7.68 15.38 10.77
C ALA A 53 -8.08 14.01 11.35
N VAL A 54 -8.77 13.98 12.50
CA VAL A 54 -9.27 12.75 13.12
C VAL A 54 -10.39 12.15 12.27
N VAL A 55 -11.37 12.97 11.90
CA VAL A 55 -12.48 12.53 11.02
C VAL A 55 -11.95 12.00 9.68
N LEU A 56 -10.95 12.66 9.09
CA LEU A 56 -10.31 12.18 7.86
C LEU A 56 -9.59 10.84 8.03
N ALA A 57 -9.01 10.58 9.20
CA ALA A 57 -8.37 9.30 9.49
C ALA A 57 -9.43 8.18 9.61
N GLU A 58 -10.48 8.43 10.38
CA GLU A 58 -11.61 7.49 10.57
C GLU A 58 -12.33 7.18 9.25
N ASP A 59 -12.60 8.21 8.43
CA ASP A 59 -13.21 8.02 7.11
C ASP A 59 -12.33 7.21 6.17
N ALA A 60 -11.01 7.43 6.21
CA ALA A 60 -10.09 6.69 5.37
C ALA A 60 -9.94 5.22 5.81
N GLU A 61 -10.00 4.95 7.13
CA GLU A 61 -10.03 3.59 7.65
C GLU A 61 -11.31 2.85 7.24
N ARG A 62 -12.47 3.53 7.35
CA ARG A 62 -13.75 2.99 6.89
C ARG A 62 -13.73 2.67 5.40
N MET A 63 -13.27 3.61 4.56
CA MET A 63 -13.15 3.37 3.12
C MET A 63 -12.18 2.22 2.81
N ALA A 64 -11.06 2.11 3.55
CA ALA A 64 -10.14 0.98 3.38
C ALA A 64 -10.80 -0.35 3.74
N GLN A 65 -11.64 -0.38 4.77
CA GLN A 65 -12.39 -1.58 5.18
C GLN A 65 -13.44 -1.96 4.13
N GLU A 66 -14.22 -1.00 3.64
CA GLU A 66 -15.20 -1.22 2.56
C GLU A 66 -14.53 -1.73 1.27
N MET A 67 -13.36 -1.18 0.91
CA MET A 67 -12.58 -1.63 -0.25
C MET A 67 -12.04 -3.06 -0.06
N ARG A 68 -11.60 -3.42 1.16
CA ARG A 68 -11.21 -4.81 1.47
C ARG A 68 -12.39 -5.76 1.36
N ALA A 69 -13.53 -5.42 1.92
CA ALA A 69 -14.75 -6.22 1.82
C ALA A 69 -15.21 -6.38 0.35
N ALA A 70 -15.21 -5.30 -0.43
CA ALA A 70 -15.57 -5.33 -1.85
C ALA A 70 -14.58 -6.15 -2.71
N ALA A 71 -13.30 -6.19 -2.33
CA ALA A 71 -12.29 -7.02 -2.97
C ALA A 71 -12.38 -8.51 -2.57
N GLY A 72 -13.34 -8.90 -1.73
CA GLY A 72 -13.46 -10.27 -1.21
C GLY A 72 -12.33 -10.63 -0.23
N LEU A 73 -11.68 -9.63 0.36
CA LEU A 73 -10.66 -9.77 1.40
C LEU A 73 -11.28 -9.61 2.80
N ASP A 74 -12.55 -9.98 2.94
CA ASP A 74 -13.24 -9.94 4.24
C ASP A 74 -12.62 -11.03 5.13
N ASP A 75 -12.09 -10.62 6.28
CA ASP A 75 -11.36 -11.43 7.27
C ASP A 75 -12.26 -12.46 7.99
N ALA A 76 -12.97 -13.30 7.24
CA ALA A 76 -13.80 -14.39 7.75
C ALA A 76 -13.23 -15.79 7.47
N ASP A 77 -12.14 -15.90 6.71
CA ASP A 77 -11.40 -17.15 6.49
C ASP A 77 -9.87 -16.92 6.55
N VAL A 78 -9.39 -16.20 7.56
CA VAL A 78 -8.02 -16.46 8.04
C VAL A 78 -8.18 -17.59 9.04
N PRO A 79 -8.04 -18.88 8.65
CA PRO A 79 -7.84 -19.92 9.65
C PRO A 79 -6.68 -19.46 10.52
N ASP A 80 -6.71 -19.82 11.81
CA ASP A 80 -5.61 -19.69 12.77
C ASP A 80 -4.38 -20.46 12.28
N GLY A 81 -3.81 -19.94 11.19
CA GLY A 81 -2.97 -20.62 10.23
C GLY A 81 -1.74 -19.77 10.07
N ASP A 82 -0.59 -20.43 10.18
CA ASP A 82 0.74 -19.84 10.28
C ASP A 82 0.86 -18.60 9.36
N PRO A 83 1.16 -17.39 9.90
CA PRO A 83 1.22 -16.11 9.15
C PRO A 83 2.20 -16.11 7.97
N VAL A 84 2.95 -17.20 7.78
CA VAL A 84 3.77 -17.50 6.61
C VAL A 84 2.91 -17.78 5.36
N PHE A 85 1.74 -18.42 5.49
CA PHE A 85 0.92 -18.91 4.36
C PHE A 85 -0.28 -18.03 3.99
N CYS A 86 -0.53 -16.93 4.69
CA CYS A 86 -1.64 -16.02 4.36
C CYS A 86 -1.37 -15.20 3.08
N VAL A 87 -2.43 -14.60 2.52
CA VAL A 87 -2.41 -13.77 1.30
C VAL A 87 -1.48 -12.55 1.43
N ASP A 88 -1.34 -12.05 2.67
CA ASP A 88 -0.41 -10.98 3.04
C ASP A 88 0.91 -11.48 3.64
N GLY A 89 1.05 -12.80 3.81
CA GLY A 89 2.23 -13.46 4.37
C GLY A 89 3.36 -13.64 3.36
N HIS A 90 4.41 -14.35 3.77
CA HIS A 90 5.57 -14.62 2.92
C HIS A 90 5.19 -15.41 1.66
N PHE A 91 4.21 -16.32 1.74
CA PHE A 91 3.72 -17.09 0.60
C PHE A 91 2.93 -16.23 -0.38
N GLY A 92 1.96 -15.43 0.08
CA GLY A 92 1.22 -14.52 -0.79
C GLY A 92 2.11 -13.45 -1.44
N SER A 93 3.11 -12.98 -0.70
CA SER A 93 4.15 -12.07 -1.19
C SER A 93 5.07 -12.73 -2.23
N LEU A 94 5.41 -14.01 -2.06
CA LEU A 94 6.15 -14.81 -3.06
C LEU A 94 5.35 -14.94 -4.36
N LEU A 95 4.05 -15.27 -4.28
CA LEU A 95 3.20 -15.39 -5.48
C LEU A 95 3.10 -14.08 -6.25
N ARG A 96 3.08 -12.93 -5.54
CA ARG A 96 3.13 -11.61 -6.18
C ARG A 96 4.45 -11.38 -6.91
N ASP A 97 5.59 -11.68 -6.29
CA ASP A 97 6.90 -11.54 -6.96
C ASP A 97 6.97 -12.44 -8.21
N LEU A 98 6.49 -13.69 -8.14
CA LEU A 98 6.47 -14.60 -9.28
C LEU A 98 5.57 -14.10 -10.43
N ARG A 99 4.41 -13.51 -10.12
CA ARG A 99 3.55 -12.87 -11.14
C ARG A 99 4.24 -11.69 -11.80
N THR A 100 4.95 -10.86 -11.03
CA THR A 100 5.75 -9.76 -11.59
C THR A 100 6.84 -10.29 -12.51
N LEU A 101 7.55 -11.36 -12.11
CA LEU A 101 8.58 -11.98 -12.95
C LEU A 101 8.01 -12.51 -14.28
N ALA A 102 6.89 -13.23 -14.24
CA ALA A 102 6.21 -13.71 -15.45
C ALA A 102 5.74 -12.55 -16.35
N GLY A 103 5.24 -11.46 -15.76
CA GLY A 103 4.89 -10.25 -16.50
C GLY A 103 6.11 -9.58 -17.15
N THR A 104 7.24 -9.49 -16.44
CA THR A 104 8.48 -8.93 -17.00
C THR A 104 9.05 -9.79 -18.11
N GLU A 105 8.97 -11.11 -18.00
CA GLU A 105 9.35 -12.05 -19.06
C GLU A 105 8.53 -11.79 -20.33
N ALA A 106 7.20 -11.75 -20.21
CA ALA A 106 6.31 -11.48 -21.33
C ALA A 106 6.66 -10.16 -22.02
N LEU A 107 6.89 -9.09 -21.26
CA LEU A 107 7.27 -7.79 -21.82
C LEU A 107 8.65 -7.82 -22.50
N LEU A 108 9.65 -8.47 -21.90
CA LEU A 108 10.98 -8.63 -22.48
C LEU A 108 10.95 -9.34 -23.83
N THR A 109 10.06 -10.30 -24.03
CA THR A 109 9.93 -11.00 -25.33
C THR A 109 9.39 -10.13 -26.46
N THR A 110 8.75 -9.02 -26.14
CA THR A 110 8.08 -8.13 -27.11
C THR A 110 8.73 -6.75 -27.25
N SER A 111 9.72 -6.44 -26.40
CA SER A 111 10.27 -5.09 -26.30
C SER A 111 11.61 -4.98 -27.01
N ASP A 112 11.70 -4.07 -27.96
CA ASP A 112 12.93 -3.78 -28.73
C ASP A 112 13.62 -2.47 -28.27
N ASP A 113 13.01 -1.72 -27.36
CA ASP A 113 13.55 -0.46 -26.84
C ASP A 113 14.54 -0.70 -25.70
N LEU A 114 15.77 -0.20 -25.89
CA LEU A 114 16.88 -0.43 -24.95
C LEU A 114 16.65 0.21 -23.57
N VAL A 115 15.90 1.31 -23.49
CA VAL A 115 15.55 1.93 -22.20
C VAL A 115 14.55 1.05 -21.44
N THR A 116 13.52 0.58 -22.13
CA THR A 116 12.51 -0.34 -21.59
C THR A 116 13.12 -1.67 -21.16
N ILE A 117 14.00 -2.26 -21.98
CA ILE A 117 14.72 -3.49 -21.63
C ILE A 117 15.54 -3.32 -20.35
N ARG A 118 16.28 -2.21 -20.20
CA ARG A 118 17.06 -1.94 -18.98
C ARG A 118 16.17 -1.82 -17.75
N PHE A 119 15.04 -1.13 -17.87
CA PHE A 119 14.07 -1.04 -16.79
C PHE A 119 13.52 -2.42 -16.41
N LEU A 120 13.05 -3.20 -17.39
CA LEU A 120 12.50 -4.54 -17.18
C LEU A 120 13.54 -5.46 -16.54
N LEU A 121 14.79 -5.47 -17.01
CA LEU A 121 15.87 -6.26 -16.40
C LEU A 121 16.16 -5.85 -14.95
N SER A 122 16.12 -4.54 -14.63
CA SER A 122 16.28 -4.09 -13.24
C SER A 122 15.14 -4.57 -12.34
N LEU A 123 13.91 -4.58 -12.86
CA LEU A 123 12.73 -5.05 -12.15
C LEU A 123 12.79 -6.56 -11.94
N THR A 124 13.17 -7.32 -12.98
CA THR A 124 13.40 -8.77 -12.91
C THR A 124 14.46 -9.10 -11.86
N ALA A 125 15.61 -8.43 -11.85
CA ALA A 125 16.68 -8.69 -10.88
C ALA A 125 16.19 -8.50 -9.44
N ARG A 126 15.49 -7.39 -9.17
CA ARG A 126 14.96 -7.08 -7.83
C ARG A 126 13.94 -8.12 -7.37
N HIS A 127 12.97 -8.47 -8.23
CA HIS A 127 11.93 -9.42 -7.85
C HIS A 127 12.43 -10.88 -7.81
N ALA A 128 13.46 -11.23 -8.59
CA ALA A 128 14.09 -12.55 -8.51
C ALA A 128 14.79 -12.74 -7.16
N GLU A 129 15.49 -11.72 -6.67
CA GLU A 129 16.13 -11.75 -5.36
C GLU A 129 15.11 -11.89 -4.23
N THR A 130 14.05 -11.07 -4.23
CA THR A 130 12.99 -11.14 -3.20
C THR A 130 12.21 -12.45 -3.25
N ALA A 131 11.88 -12.94 -4.45
CA ALA A 131 11.23 -14.23 -4.63
C ALA A 131 12.10 -15.37 -4.10
N MET A 132 13.39 -15.37 -4.41
CA MET A 132 14.34 -16.38 -3.92
C MET A 132 14.39 -16.41 -2.39
N MET A 133 14.53 -15.25 -1.75
CA MET A 133 14.57 -15.15 -0.29
C MET A 133 13.27 -15.66 0.34
N ARG A 134 12.11 -15.26 -0.20
CA ARG A 134 10.80 -15.68 0.30
C ARG A 134 10.54 -17.17 0.08
N ALA A 135 10.93 -17.71 -1.08
CA ALA A 135 10.85 -19.14 -1.36
C ALA A 135 11.68 -19.96 -0.37
N ARG A 136 12.87 -19.48 0.02
CA ARG A 136 13.68 -20.13 1.05
C ARG A 136 13.00 -20.11 2.42
N LEU A 137 12.37 -19.01 2.81
CA LEU A 137 11.64 -18.92 4.08
C LEU A 137 10.45 -19.88 4.11
N VAL A 138 9.64 -19.90 3.04
CA VAL A 138 8.51 -20.82 2.89
C VAL A 138 9.01 -22.28 2.93
N LEU A 139 10.09 -22.60 2.20
CA LEU A 139 10.67 -23.94 2.16
C LEU A 139 11.24 -24.39 3.51
N ALA A 140 11.88 -23.48 4.26
CA ALA A 140 12.39 -23.77 5.60
C ALA A 140 11.24 -24.11 6.56
N ARG A 141 10.10 -23.42 6.40
CA ARG A 141 8.89 -23.65 7.20
C ARG A 141 8.20 -24.97 6.86
N THR A 142 8.07 -25.30 5.58
CA THR A 142 7.47 -26.58 5.15
C THR A 142 8.32 -27.82 5.48
N LYS A 143 9.62 -27.63 5.76
CA LYS A 143 10.53 -28.69 6.20
C LYS A 143 10.63 -28.85 7.71
N ALA A 144 10.10 -27.90 8.50
CA ALA A 144 10.07 -28.06 9.94
C ALA A 144 9.08 -29.20 10.27
N PRO A 145 9.49 -30.25 10.99
CA PRO A 145 8.53 -31.24 11.48
C PRO A 145 7.53 -30.54 12.41
N ASP A 146 6.26 -30.93 12.34
CA ASP A 146 5.26 -30.53 13.33
C ASP A 146 5.68 -31.04 14.70
N THR A 147 6.50 -30.29 15.43
CA THR A 147 6.77 -30.54 16.84
C THR A 147 5.53 -30.16 17.64
N LYS A 148 4.55 -31.05 17.64
CA LYS A 148 3.52 -31.18 18.66
C LYS A 148 3.45 -32.63 19.15
N GLU A 149 4.39 -32.96 20.02
CA GLU A 149 4.24 -33.96 21.10
C GLU A 149 4.82 -33.23 22.32
N GLY A 150 4.06 -32.78 23.33
CA GLY A 150 3.20 -33.60 24.16
C GLY A 150 4.02 -34.10 25.35
N ASP A 151 4.21 -33.28 26.39
CA ASP A 151 4.69 -33.76 27.69
C ASP A 151 4.40 -32.74 28.82
N GLY A 152 3.80 -33.23 29.93
CA GLY A 152 3.65 -32.54 31.21
C GLY A 152 2.23 -32.18 31.65
#